data_AF-A0A1G5JX35-F1
#
_entry.id   AF-A0A1G5JX35-F1
#
_cell.length_a   1.000
_cell.length_b   1.000
_cell.length_c   1.000
_cell.angle_alpha   90.00
_cell.angle_beta   90.00
_cell.angle_gamma   90.00
#
_symmetry.space_group_name_H-M   'P 1'
#
loop_
_entity.id
_entity.type
_entity.pdbx_description
1 polymer ?
#
loop_
_entity_poly.entity_id
_entity_poly.type
_entity_poly.pdbx_seq_one_letter_code
_entity_poly.pdbx_strand_id
1 'polypeptide(L)'
;MNHVDPKFLARSKTAFLSEHQTTLADVKRLAEDDQHLTAIQRRDLVSALNRVEQMFESPLDKLEASPRRVRELFASRSAAQVNLSEKTFANIRSLVTKAVARYGQPILPLTKRIAIAPSWQTLLNRIEPAYQRQALYRLTTYCSIMGIPPEEVTTQTLPGLFGALEVEEAIKNPKDVLKNTIVNWNRSARTIPGWPQVILSSPFKQKPYTLALSTFPVSFQADVEAWKQRMADPDPLDEEAPARVLRPATIEHRIDNFRQFASALVHTGRLPVEAITSLSVLFQPEAFKSALRFFLDRSGKKTQRVHNLARSMRLIGKHYGRLDEATLATLEKVSRKLDPGNRCQMTDRNRQRLGQFDDPRNVGRLLTFPEREAKRALTEKNPLRAAKRMERAVAVDLLIHCGLRIGSLRTLEMADFTWLSSGRAVLVVRAERTKTGRPLEFELNPEVTVRLKHHIAAFRSRLPQAEGPFLFPGPSGGPRSQTAMADAIRRGMRQTGLEMNPHLFRHAIAKIAVEADPGAYLAVSRVLGHTTLDTTMGHYLGTESKAAGRHVDRLLDEAKAKASKGKR
;
A
#
# COMPACT_ATOMS: atom_id res chain seq x y z
N MET A 1 24.73 -11.40 17.92
CA MET A 1 25.11 -10.11 17.30
C MET A 1 26.62 -10.09 17.34
N ASN A 2 27.31 -9.90 16.22
CA ASN A 2 28.74 -9.60 16.34
C ASN A 2 28.83 -8.24 17.03
N HIS A 3 29.69 -8.15 18.03
CA HIS A 3 29.82 -6.98 18.89
C HIS A 3 30.27 -5.80 18.03
N VAL A 4 29.36 -4.90 17.67
CA VAL A 4 29.72 -3.64 16.99
C VAL A 4 30.34 -2.74 18.04
N ASP A 5 31.48 -2.13 17.73
CA ASP A 5 32.18 -1.21 18.64
C ASP A 5 31.24 -0.06 19.07
N PRO A 6 30.99 0.12 20.39
CA PRO A 6 30.20 1.24 20.89
C PRO A 6 30.72 2.62 20.46
N LYS A 7 32.04 2.79 20.32
CA LYS A 7 32.65 4.06 19.88
C LYS A 7 32.33 4.34 18.41
N PHE A 8 32.35 3.31 17.56
CA PHE A 8 31.91 3.42 16.17
C PHE A 8 30.45 3.86 16.08
N LEU A 9 29.54 3.24 16.84
CA LEU A 9 28.11 3.59 16.84
C LEU A 9 27.84 5.00 17.34
N ALA A 10 28.60 5.49 18.33
CA ALA A 10 28.47 6.86 18.81
C ALA A 10 28.86 7.87 17.72
N ARG A 11 29.99 7.65 17.04
CA ARG A 11 30.44 8.49 15.92
C ARG A 11 29.48 8.42 14.71
N SER A 12 28.89 7.26 14.45
CA SER A 12 27.90 7.11 13.38
C SER A 12 26.67 8.02 13.57
N LYS A 13 26.22 8.21 14.82
CA LYS A 13 25.03 9.02 15.13
C LYS A 13 25.24 10.52 14.92
N THR A 14 26.46 11.00 14.77
CA THR A 14 26.71 12.42 14.49
C THR A 14 26.91 12.70 13.00
N ALA A 15 27.05 11.67 12.16
CA ALA A 15 27.43 11.80 10.76
C ALA A 15 26.48 12.66 9.90
N PHE A 16 25.19 12.74 10.22
CA PHE A 16 24.21 13.52 9.43
C PHE A 16 23.66 14.74 10.18
N LEU A 17 24.17 15.05 11.37
CA LEU A 17 23.75 16.24 12.11
C LEU A 17 24.35 17.50 11.46
N SER A 18 23.57 18.58 11.43
CA SER A 18 24.04 19.91 10.98
C SER A 18 24.61 20.68 12.17
N GLU A 19 25.76 21.33 12.00
CA GLU A 19 26.43 22.13 13.03
C GLU A 19 25.64 23.40 13.43
N HIS A 20 24.72 23.86 12.58
CA HIS A 20 23.82 24.98 12.88
C HIS A 20 22.36 24.51 12.87
N GLN A 21 21.77 24.39 14.05
CA GLN A 21 20.34 24.10 14.22
C GLN A 21 19.59 25.41 14.49
N THR A 22 18.69 25.79 13.58
CA THR A 22 17.71 26.87 13.84
C THR A 22 16.79 26.43 14.96
N THR A 23 16.58 27.28 15.95
CA THR A 23 15.72 26.99 17.11
C THR A 23 14.29 27.48 16.88
N LEU A 24 13.33 27.01 17.67
CA LEU A 24 11.96 27.56 17.64
C LEU A 24 11.94 29.02 18.12
N ALA A 25 12.92 29.45 18.92
CA ALA A 25 13.12 30.85 19.27
C ALA A 25 13.51 31.70 18.05
N ASP A 26 14.41 31.20 17.19
CA ASP A 26 14.75 31.86 15.92
C ASP A 26 13.55 31.95 14.99
N VAL A 27 12.77 30.87 14.87
CA VAL A 27 11.54 30.86 14.07
C VAL A 27 10.51 31.85 14.62
N LYS A 28 10.39 31.98 15.94
CA LYS A 28 9.51 32.96 16.58
C LYS A 28 9.93 34.39 16.22
N ARG A 29 11.21 34.72 16.39
CA ARG A 29 11.77 36.03 16.04
C ARG A 29 11.54 36.37 14.56
N LEU A 30 11.82 35.44 13.66
CA LEU A 30 11.58 35.62 12.22
C LEU A 30 10.10 35.81 11.88
N ALA A 31 9.19 35.14 12.61
CA ALA A 31 7.76 35.33 12.44
C ALA A 31 7.27 36.69 12.96
N GLU A 32 7.85 37.20 14.06
CA GLU A 32 7.57 38.53 14.62
C GLU A 32 7.99 39.66 13.65
N ASP A 33 9.11 39.46 12.96
CA ASP A 33 9.69 40.42 12.03
C ASP A 33 9.09 40.36 10.60
N ASP A 34 8.30 39.33 10.26
CA ASP A 34 7.77 39.15 8.90
C ASP A 34 6.62 40.12 8.55
N GLN A 35 6.96 41.15 7.77
CA GLN A 35 6.02 42.17 7.27
C GLN A 35 5.03 41.67 6.21
N HIS A 36 5.23 40.48 5.64
CA HIS A 36 4.32 39.88 4.66
C HIS A 36 3.17 39.09 5.30
N LEU A 37 3.17 38.92 6.63
CA LEU A 37 2.04 38.34 7.37
C LEU A 37 1.04 39.43 7.77
N THR A 38 -0.25 39.11 7.69
CA THR A 38 -1.27 39.94 8.33
C THR A 38 -1.08 39.95 9.85
N ALA A 39 -1.54 41.01 10.53
CA ALA A 39 -1.45 41.12 11.99
C ALA A 39 -2.04 39.90 12.73
N ILE A 40 -3.15 39.35 12.22
CA ILE A 40 -3.80 38.15 12.77
C ILE A 40 -2.90 36.92 12.59
N GLN A 41 -2.36 36.70 11.39
CA GLN A 41 -1.48 35.55 11.13
C GLN A 41 -0.20 35.58 11.97
N ARG A 42 0.41 36.75 12.11
CA ARG A 42 1.59 36.95 12.96
C ARG A 42 1.28 36.59 14.41
N ARG A 43 0.22 37.19 14.97
CA ARG A 43 -0.24 36.92 16.34
C ARG A 43 -0.50 35.43 16.56
N ASP A 44 -1.19 34.77 15.64
CA ASP A 44 -1.55 33.36 15.80
C ASP A 44 -0.32 32.44 15.74
N LEU A 45 0.67 32.71 14.88
CA LEU A 45 1.92 31.94 14.82
C LEU A 45 2.76 32.10 16.09
N VAL A 46 2.94 33.34 16.56
CA VAL A 46 3.70 33.66 17.79
C VAL A 46 3.00 33.07 19.00
N SER A 47 1.68 33.21 19.09
CA SER A 47 0.89 32.59 20.17
C SER A 47 1.02 31.08 20.17
N ALA A 48 1.05 30.43 19.01
CA ALA A 48 1.23 28.98 18.94
C ALA A 48 2.63 28.55 19.40
N LEU A 49 3.68 29.30 19.07
CA LEU A 49 5.05 29.04 19.53
C LEU A 49 5.20 29.24 21.06
N ASN A 50 4.61 30.31 21.62
CA ASN A 50 4.58 30.51 23.07
C ASN A 50 3.85 29.36 23.80
N ARG A 51 2.77 28.84 23.20
CA ARG A 51 2.05 27.68 23.74
C ARG A 51 2.91 26.42 23.72
N VAL A 52 3.80 26.23 22.75
CA VAL A 52 4.75 25.10 22.74
C VAL A 52 5.69 25.16 23.95
N GLU A 53 6.26 26.32 24.25
CA GLU A 53 7.14 26.51 25.42
C GLU A 53 6.42 26.13 26.73
N GLN A 54 5.16 26.55 26.88
CA GLN A 54 4.32 26.20 28.03
C GLN A 54 3.93 24.71 28.06
N MET A 55 3.53 24.14 26.92
CA MET A 55 3.02 22.77 26.83
C MET A 55 4.08 21.71 27.10
N PHE A 56 5.35 22.02 26.78
CA PHE A 56 6.46 21.07 26.86
C PHE A 56 7.49 21.43 27.92
N GLU A 57 7.27 22.53 28.66
CA GLU A 57 8.13 23.01 29.77
C GLU A 57 9.61 23.11 29.35
N SER A 58 9.84 23.47 28.08
CA SER A 58 11.16 23.59 27.50
C SER A 58 11.27 24.92 26.78
N PRO A 59 12.28 25.74 27.13
CA PRO A 59 12.59 26.97 26.42
C PRO A 59 12.70 26.77 24.90
N LEU A 60 12.19 27.72 24.11
CA LEU A 60 12.17 27.61 22.64
C LEU A 60 13.56 27.59 22.00
N ASP A 61 14.58 28.11 22.68
CA ASP A 61 16.00 28.10 22.27
C ASP A 61 16.64 26.70 22.38
N LYS A 62 16.07 25.83 23.22
CA LYS A 62 16.46 24.41 23.34
C LYS A 62 15.68 23.49 22.40
N LEU A 63 14.64 24.03 21.74
CA LEU A 63 13.80 23.28 20.83
C LEU A 63 14.22 23.54 19.40
N GLU A 64 14.75 22.51 18.76
CA GLU A 64 15.14 22.56 17.36
C GLU A 64 13.93 22.74 16.42
N ALA A 65 14.02 23.69 15.50
CA ALA A 65 12.99 24.03 14.52
C ALA A 65 13.09 23.18 13.25
N SER A 66 12.96 21.86 13.38
CA SER A 66 12.92 20.95 12.24
C SER A 66 11.56 20.26 12.08
N PRO A 67 11.11 19.95 10.84
CA PRO A 67 9.83 19.25 10.61
C PRO A 67 9.74 17.86 11.26
N ARG A 68 10.87 17.24 11.60
CA ARG A 68 10.92 15.98 12.33
C ARG A 68 10.81 16.22 13.82
N ARG A 69 11.63 17.11 14.39
CA ARG A 69 11.62 17.39 15.83
C ARG A 69 10.27 17.90 16.29
N VAL A 70 9.64 18.79 15.51
CA VAL A 70 8.26 19.22 15.74
C VAL A 70 7.28 18.05 15.73
N ARG A 71 7.43 17.08 14.81
CA ARG A 71 6.55 15.90 14.78
C ARG A 71 6.73 15.00 15.99
N GLU A 72 7.97 14.78 16.41
CA GLU A 72 8.30 14.01 17.62
C GLU A 72 7.77 14.71 18.87
N LEU A 73 7.95 16.02 18.97
CA LEU A 73 7.46 16.85 20.06
C LEU A 73 5.92 16.74 20.19
N PHE A 74 5.18 16.90 19.10
CA PHE A 74 3.71 16.74 19.13
C PHE A 74 3.23 15.28 19.21
N ALA A 75 4.13 14.30 19.13
CA ALA A 75 3.81 12.89 19.35
C ALA A 75 4.12 12.44 20.79
N SER A 76 4.95 13.18 21.54
CA SER A 76 5.37 12.82 22.89
C SER A 76 4.31 13.13 23.95
N ARG A 77 3.37 14.04 23.67
CA ARG A 77 2.25 14.39 24.55
C ARG A 77 0.93 14.37 23.77
N SER A 78 -0.16 13.97 24.42
CA SER A 78 -1.53 14.08 23.92
C SER A 78 -2.20 15.39 24.37
N ALA A 79 -3.31 15.76 23.74
CA ALA A 79 -4.07 16.96 24.10
C ALA A 79 -4.53 16.94 25.58
N ALA A 80 -4.95 15.77 26.07
CA ALA A 80 -5.35 15.57 27.46
C ALA A 80 -4.17 15.76 28.44
N GLN A 81 -2.97 15.28 28.10
CA GLN A 81 -1.78 15.41 28.95
C GLN A 81 -1.32 16.86 29.14
N VAL A 82 -1.76 17.78 28.27
CA VAL A 82 -1.45 19.21 28.35
C VAL A 82 -2.68 20.06 28.69
N ASN A 83 -3.78 19.44 29.15
CA ASN A 83 -5.04 20.09 29.52
C ASN A 83 -5.64 20.97 28.41
N LEU A 84 -5.57 20.52 27.16
CA LEU A 84 -6.15 21.20 25.99
C LEU A 84 -7.21 20.34 25.30
N SER A 85 -8.12 21.00 24.58
CA SER A 85 -9.00 20.29 23.65
C SER A 85 -8.22 19.73 22.46
N GLU A 86 -8.68 18.62 21.89
CA GLU A 86 -8.13 18.03 20.66
C GLU A 86 -8.06 19.04 19.50
N LYS A 87 -9.07 19.90 19.39
CA LYS A 87 -9.13 20.97 18.38
C LYS A 87 -8.03 22.01 18.58
N THR A 88 -7.84 22.47 19.83
CA THR A 88 -6.80 23.46 20.16
C THR A 88 -5.40 22.89 19.93
N PHE A 89 -5.16 21.66 20.38
CA PHE A 89 -3.88 20.97 20.19
C PHE A 89 -3.55 20.78 18.70
N ALA A 90 -4.54 20.39 17.89
CA ALA A 90 -4.38 20.26 16.43
C ALA A 90 -4.09 21.60 15.75
N ASN A 91 -4.72 22.69 16.20
CA ASN A 91 -4.50 24.05 15.68
C ASN A 91 -3.06 24.52 15.98
N ILE A 92 -2.60 24.37 17.22
CA ILE A 92 -1.22 24.73 17.62
C ILE A 92 -0.21 23.95 16.77
N ARG A 93 -0.38 22.63 16.66
CA ARG A 93 0.47 21.78 15.81
C ARG A 93 0.51 22.28 14.35
N SER A 94 -0.64 22.67 13.80
CA SER A 94 -0.72 23.17 12.43
C SER A 94 0.04 24.48 12.24
N LEU A 95 -0.14 25.43 13.16
CA LEU A 95 0.53 26.74 13.13
C LEU A 95 2.05 26.62 13.28
N VAL A 96 2.51 25.81 14.24
CA VAL A 96 3.95 25.56 14.44
C VAL A 96 4.55 24.85 13.23
N THR A 97 3.85 23.88 12.63
CA THR A 97 4.31 23.24 11.40
C THR A 97 4.43 24.24 10.25
N LYS A 98 3.50 25.20 10.13
CA LYS A 98 3.58 26.27 9.12
C LYS A 98 4.73 27.23 9.39
N ALA A 99 4.95 27.62 10.65
CA ALA A 99 6.06 28.50 11.05
C ALA A 99 7.41 27.85 10.70
N VAL A 100 7.62 26.59 11.11
CA VAL A 100 8.84 25.85 10.80
C VAL A 100 9.02 25.61 9.31
N ALA A 101 7.93 25.36 8.56
CA ALA A 101 8.03 25.22 7.11
C ALA A 101 8.40 26.53 6.39
N ARG A 102 8.09 27.68 6.98
CA ARG A 102 8.32 29.01 6.40
C ARG A 102 9.68 29.59 6.78
N TYR A 103 10.07 29.46 8.05
CA TYR A 103 11.26 30.12 8.62
C TYR A 103 12.35 29.15 9.07
N GLY A 104 12.04 27.86 9.22
CA GLY A 104 13.06 26.85 9.49
C GLY A 104 14.03 26.77 8.32
N GLN A 105 15.33 26.58 8.60
CA GLN A 105 16.30 26.43 7.53
C GLN A 105 15.91 25.23 6.64
N PRO A 106 15.90 25.40 5.31
CA PRO A 106 15.70 24.27 4.42
C PRO A 106 16.87 23.32 4.61
N ILE A 107 16.58 22.10 5.05
CA ILE A 107 17.60 21.05 5.12
C ILE A 107 18.17 20.90 3.72
N LEU A 108 19.40 21.39 3.51
CA LEU A 108 20.09 21.24 2.25
C LEU A 108 20.20 19.75 1.91
N PRO A 109 20.12 19.36 0.63
CA PRO A 109 20.35 17.98 0.23
C PRO A 109 21.66 17.47 0.84
N LEU A 110 21.67 16.23 1.34
CA LEU A 110 22.82 15.65 2.04
C LEU A 110 24.15 15.83 1.28
N THR A 111 24.12 15.66 -0.04
CA THR A 111 25.28 15.81 -0.93
C THR A 111 25.79 17.25 -1.09
N LYS A 112 25.02 18.25 -0.64
CA LYS A 112 25.47 19.65 -0.53
C LYS A 112 26.00 19.99 0.86
N ARG A 113 25.61 19.21 1.88
CA ARG A 113 26.03 19.39 3.27
C ARG A 113 27.36 18.70 3.55
N ILE A 114 27.63 17.59 2.87
CA ILE A 114 28.78 16.75 3.11
C ILE A 114 29.39 16.36 1.76
N ALA A 115 30.70 16.58 1.63
CA ALA A 115 31.46 16.18 0.46
C ALA A 115 31.58 14.65 0.40
N ILE A 116 31.34 14.08 -0.79
CA ILE A 116 31.56 12.66 -1.05
C ILE A 116 33.03 12.47 -1.39
N ALA A 117 33.69 11.50 -0.76
CA ALA A 117 35.10 11.23 -1.03
C ALA A 117 35.35 10.85 -2.52
N PRO A 118 36.51 11.19 -3.10
CA PRO A 118 36.78 10.96 -4.52
C PRO A 118 36.57 9.52 -5.00
N SER A 119 36.98 8.54 -4.18
CA SER A 119 36.78 7.10 -4.47
C SER A 119 35.31 6.73 -4.65
N TRP A 120 34.44 7.30 -3.81
CA TRP A 120 32.99 7.13 -3.91
C TRP A 120 32.39 7.86 -5.10
N GLN A 121 32.87 9.08 -5.40
CA GLN A 121 32.37 9.87 -6.51
C GLN A 121 32.65 9.18 -7.86
N THR A 122 33.83 8.58 -8.03
CA THR A 122 34.20 7.80 -9.22
C THR A 122 33.23 6.66 -9.47
N LEU A 123 32.85 5.91 -8.42
CA LEU A 123 31.87 4.82 -8.54
C LEU A 123 30.46 5.33 -8.85
N LEU A 124 30.02 6.41 -8.21
CA LEU A 124 28.69 6.99 -8.43
C LEU A 124 28.52 7.54 -9.85
N ASN A 125 29.58 8.06 -10.46
CA ASN A 125 29.58 8.58 -11.83
C ASN A 125 29.33 7.47 -12.86
N ARG A 126 29.69 6.22 -12.57
CA ARG A 126 29.41 5.06 -13.45
C ARG A 126 27.95 4.61 -13.44
N ILE A 127 27.15 5.09 -12.48
CA ILE A 127 25.72 4.74 -12.39
C ILE A 127 24.94 5.71 -13.28
N GLU A 128 24.46 5.25 -14.44
CA GLU A 128 23.63 6.08 -15.32
C GLU A 128 22.28 6.47 -14.67
N PRO A 129 21.50 5.56 -14.05
CA PRO A 129 20.18 5.92 -13.56
C PRO A 129 20.26 6.81 -12.31
N ALA A 130 19.82 8.06 -12.45
CA ALA A 130 19.87 9.05 -11.36
C ALA A 130 19.21 8.58 -10.06
N TYR A 131 18.12 7.79 -10.13
CA TYR A 131 17.45 7.27 -8.94
C TYR A 131 18.31 6.27 -8.16
N GLN A 132 19.10 5.45 -8.87
CA GLN A 132 19.99 4.45 -8.26
C GLN A 132 21.15 5.17 -7.58
N ARG A 133 21.71 6.19 -8.23
CA ARG A 133 22.72 7.07 -7.64
C ARG A 133 22.20 7.76 -6.36
N GLN A 134 20.99 8.32 -6.43
CA GLN A 134 20.33 8.97 -5.28
C GLN A 134 20.08 8.01 -4.10
N ALA A 135 19.76 6.75 -4.38
CA ALA A 135 19.56 5.74 -3.33
C ALA A 135 20.85 5.39 -2.57
N LEU A 136 22.01 5.68 -3.16
CA LEU A 136 23.33 5.37 -2.61
C LEU A 136 24.01 6.57 -1.94
N TYR A 137 23.59 7.81 -2.23
CA TYR A 137 24.19 9.02 -1.64
C TYR A 137 24.33 8.98 -0.12
N ARG A 138 23.32 8.45 0.60
CA ARG A 138 23.39 8.33 2.07
C ARG A 138 24.48 7.38 2.52
N LEU A 139 24.61 6.22 1.87
CA LEU A 139 25.68 5.27 2.18
C LEU A 139 27.05 5.86 1.86
N THR A 140 27.22 6.44 0.66
CA THR A 140 28.52 6.99 0.25
C THR A 140 28.95 8.17 1.11
N THR A 141 28.01 9.03 1.48
CA THR A 141 28.27 10.17 2.38
C THR A 141 28.63 9.68 3.78
N TYR A 142 27.88 8.72 4.32
CA TYR A 142 28.19 8.09 5.61
C TYR A 142 29.58 7.46 5.60
N CYS A 143 29.91 6.67 4.58
CA CYS A 143 31.22 6.05 4.44
C CYS A 143 32.33 7.10 4.28
N SER A 144 32.08 8.22 3.59
CA SER A 144 33.04 9.32 3.45
C SER A 144 33.38 9.96 4.80
N ILE A 145 32.37 10.21 5.65
CA ILE A 145 32.59 10.74 7.02
C ILE A 145 33.31 9.71 7.90
N MET A 146 32.93 8.44 7.77
CA MET A 146 33.50 7.38 8.61
C MET A 146 34.88 6.92 8.15
N GLY A 147 35.40 7.44 7.04
CA GLY A 147 36.68 7.05 6.44
C GLY A 147 36.67 5.65 5.82
N ILE A 148 35.50 5.13 5.44
CA ILE A 148 35.34 3.78 4.90
C ILE A 148 35.44 3.82 3.37
N PRO A 149 36.50 3.28 2.75
CA PRO A 149 36.60 3.18 1.30
C PRO A 149 35.60 2.14 0.74
N PRO A 150 35.29 2.17 -0.57
CA PRO A 150 34.32 1.24 -1.17
C PRO A 150 34.60 -0.24 -0.91
N GLU A 151 35.87 -0.65 -0.92
CA GLU A 151 36.32 -2.04 -0.73
C GLU A 151 36.08 -2.57 0.68
N GLU A 152 36.01 -1.69 1.69
CA GLU A 152 35.85 -2.08 3.11
C GLU A 152 34.39 -2.08 3.57
N VAL A 153 33.44 -1.79 2.67
CA VAL A 153 32.01 -1.83 3.04
C VAL A 153 31.57 -3.25 3.30
N THR A 154 30.99 -3.50 4.47
CA THR A 154 30.45 -4.81 4.84
C THR A 154 29.05 -4.69 5.41
N THR A 155 28.41 -5.83 5.70
CA THR A 155 27.12 -5.84 6.42
C THR A 155 27.22 -5.17 7.80
N GLN A 156 28.41 -5.08 8.41
CA GLN A 156 28.63 -4.39 9.69
C GLN A 156 28.62 -2.85 9.57
N THR A 157 28.74 -2.31 8.36
CA THR A 157 28.59 -0.87 8.10
C THR A 157 27.13 -0.42 8.25
N LEU A 158 26.17 -1.33 8.03
CA LEU A 158 24.73 -1.02 7.98
C LEU A 158 24.10 -0.64 9.33
N PRO A 159 24.42 -1.27 10.48
CA PRO A 159 23.97 -0.79 11.78
C PRO A 159 24.37 0.66 12.07
N GLY A 160 25.61 1.05 11.74
CA GLY A 160 26.09 2.42 11.92
C GLY A 160 25.36 3.40 11.00
N LEU A 161 25.23 3.06 9.71
CA LEU A 161 24.41 3.85 8.77
C LEU A 161 22.97 3.99 9.27
N PHE A 162 22.38 2.91 9.80
CA PHE A 162 21.03 2.97 10.35
C PHE A 162 20.92 3.92 11.53
N GLY A 163 21.89 3.90 12.46
CA GLY A 163 21.96 4.87 13.56
C GLY A 163 22.05 6.32 13.07
N ALA A 164 22.81 6.57 12.00
CA ALA A 164 22.87 7.89 11.36
C ALA A 164 21.52 8.29 10.73
N LEU A 165 20.84 7.36 10.05
CA LEU A 165 19.50 7.60 9.46
C LEU A 165 18.43 7.82 10.53
N GLU A 166 18.57 7.18 11.70
CA GLU A 166 17.69 7.36 12.85
C GLU A 166 17.81 8.73 13.48
N VAL A 167 18.91 9.48 13.30
CA VAL A 167 19.01 10.85 13.79
C VAL A 167 18.79 11.90 12.68
N GLU A 168 18.92 11.53 11.40
CA GLU A 168 18.73 12.44 10.27
C GLU A 168 17.30 13.00 10.24
N GLU A 169 17.16 14.32 10.31
CA GLU A 169 15.85 14.98 10.37
C GLU A 169 15.00 14.79 9.12
N ALA A 170 15.63 14.70 7.95
CA ALA A 170 14.93 14.59 6.68
C ALA A 170 14.24 13.22 6.50
N ILE A 171 14.61 12.21 7.27
CA ILE A 171 14.15 10.82 7.10
C ILE A 171 12.96 10.51 7.98
N LYS A 172 11.87 10.05 7.35
CA LYS A 172 10.65 9.61 8.06
C LYS A 172 10.71 8.13 8.45
N ASN A 173 11.26 7.29 7.56
CA ASN A 173 11.31 5.84 7.72
C ASN A 173 12.74 5.33 7.46
N PRO A 174 13.63 5.33 8.47
CA PRO A 174 15.02 4.90 8.32
C PRO A 174 15.17 3.48 7.75
N LYS A 175 14.28 2.55 8.14
CA LYS A 175 14.29 1.15 7.66
C LYS A 175 14.02 1.03 6.16
N ASP A 176 13.09 1.83 5.63
CA ASP A 176 12.76 1.83 4.20
C ASP A 176 13.91 2.38 3.36
N VAL A 177 14.57 3.44 3.87
CA VAL A 177 15.75 4.03 3.23
C VAL A 177 16.88 3.01 3.20
N LEU A 178 17.21 2.39 4.33
CA LEU A 178 18.25 1.37 4.42
C LEU A 178 17.97 0.19 3.46
N LYS A 179 16.72 -0.29 3.41
CA LYS A 179 16.32 -1.35 2.48
C LYS A 179 16.53 -0.93 1.02
N ASN A 180 16.13 0.28 0.65
CA ASN A 180 16.33 0.80 -0.70
C ASN A 180 17.82 0.94 -1.05
N THR A 181 18.64 1.39 -0.10
CA THR A 181 20.10 1.44 -0.25
C THR A 181 20.71 0.06 -0.49
N ILE A 182 20.36 -0.96 0.32
CA ILE A 182 20.83 -2.34 0.14
C ILE A 182 20.46 -2.89 -1.24
N VAL A 183 19.22 -2.67 -1.68
CA VAL A 183 18.75 -3.14 -2.99
C VAL A 183 19.54 -2.49 -4.13
N ASN A 184 19.78 -1.19 -4.07
CA ASN A 184 20.52 -0.48 -5.12
C ASN A 184 22.02 -0.79 -5.07
N TRP A 185 22.59 -1.07 -3.89
CA TRP A 185 23.97 -1.56 -3.75
C TRP A 185 24.15 -2.91 -4.44
N ASN A 186 23.31 -3.89 -4.07
CA ASN A 186 23.38 -5.24 -4.65
C ASN A 186 23.06 -5.24 -6.15
N ARG A 187 22.27 -4.27 -6.63
CA ARG A 187 22.09 -4.04 -8.07
C ARG A 187 23.38 -3.51 -8.71
N SER A 188 24.00 -2.47 -8.15
CA SER A 188 25.25 -1.92 -8.67
C SER A 188 26.36 -2.97 -8.72
N ALA A 189 26.46 -3.85 -7.72
CA ALA A 189 27.42 -4.96 -7.72
C ALA A 189 27.29 -5.89 -8.94
N ARG A 190 26.06 -6.05 -9.46
CA ARG A 190 25.78 -6.91 -10.63
C ARG A 190 25.91 -6.19 -11.97
N THR A 191 25.69 -4.88 -11.99
CA THR A 191 25.53 -4.13 -13.24
C THR A 191 26.66 -3.16 -13.55
N ILE A 192 27.50 -2.79 -12.57
CA ILE A 192 28.52 -1.75 -12.70
C ILE A 192 29.91 -2.38 -12.58
N PRO A 193 30.74 -2.34 -13.64
CA PRO A 193 32.13 -2.80 -13.58
C PRO A 193 32.96 -2.07 -12.52
N GLY A 194 33.75 -2.84 -11.76
CA GLY A 194 34.59 -2.32 -10.66
C GLY A 194 33.81 -1.88 -9.42
N TRP A 195 32.52 -2.24 -9.31
CA TRP A 195 31.77 -2.09 -8.06
C TRP A 195 32.15 -3.21 -7.07
N PRO A 196 32.28 -2.92 -5.75
CA PRO A 196 32.57 -3.94 -4.75
C PRO A 196 31.57 -5.11 -4.78
N GLN A 197 32.08 -6.35 -4.82
CA GLN A 197 31.26 -7.57 -5.00
C GLN A 197 30.60 -8.09 -3.70
N VAL A 198 30.75 -7.37 -2.59
CA VAL A 198 30.10 -7.69 -1.32
C VAL A 198 28.58 -7.57 -1.42
N ILE A 199 27.87 -8.64 -1.05
CA ILE A 199 26.40 -8.64 -1.00
C ILE A 199 25.94 -8.18 0.38
N LEU A 200 25.27 -7.03 0.40
CA LEU A 200 24.70 -6.47 1.63
C LEU A 200 23.37 -7.14 1.96
N SER A 201 23.18 -7.44 3.24
CA SER A 201 21.92 -8.02 3.77
C SER A 201 21.40 -7.19 4.93
N SER A 202 20.09 -7.24 5.20
CA SER A 202 19.48 -6.47 6.28
C SER A 202 20.12 -6.82 7.64
N PRO A 203 20.61 -5.85 8.41
CA PRO A 203 21.14 -6.12 9.75
C PRO A 203 20.02 -6.52 10.74
N PHE A 204 18.77 -6.22 10.41
CA PHE A 204 17.61 -6.68 11.17
C PHE A 204 17.31 -8.13 10.80
N LYS A 205 17.58 -9.05 11.74
CA LYS A 205 17.11 -10.42 11.64
C LYS A 205 15.58 -10.42 11.73
N GLN A 206 14.90 -10.57 10.60
CA GLN A 206 13.60 -11.24 10.64
C GLN A 206 13.93 -12.72 10.81
N LYS A 207 13.62 -13.31 11.97
CA LYS A 207 13.54 -14.77 12.05
C LYS A 207 12.18 -15.16 11.48
N PRO A 208 12.07 -15.56 10.20
CA PRO A 208 10.83 -16.14 9.73
C PRO A 208 10.57 -17.37 10.61
N TYR A 209 9.39 -17.44 11.23
CA TYR A 209 9.00 -18.65 11.95
C TYR A 209 8.69 -19.79 10.96
N THR A 210 8.40 -19.45 9.69
CA THR A 210 8.16 -20.44 8.65
C THR A 210 9.47 -21.09 8.22
N LEU A 211 9.62 -22.37 8.48
CA LEU A 211 10.72 -23.20 8.04
C LEU A 211 10.71 -23.36 6.51
N ALA A 212 11.88 -23.64 5.92
CA ALA A 212 11.97 -23.97 4.50
C ALA A 212 11.23 -25.29 4.22
N LEU A 213 10.66 -25.45 3.02
CA LEU A 213 9.99 -26.72 2.67
C LEU A 213 10.98 -27.90 2.73
N SER A 214 12.24 -27.66 2.33
CA SER A 214 13.34 -28.62 2.40
C SER A 214 13.74 -29.05 3.81
N THR A 215 13.27 -28.37 4.86
CA THR A 215 13.52 -28.75 6.26
C THR A 215 12.62 -29.90 6.70
N PHE A 216 11.46 -30.09 6.06
CA PHE A 216 10.53 -31.15 6.39
C PHE A 216 10.93 -32.48 5.71
N PRO A 217 10.47 -33.64 6.21
CA PRO A 217 10.70 -34.95 5.59
C PRO A 217 10.41 -34.98 4.09
N VAL A 218 11.17 -35.76 3.33
CA VAL A 218 11.01 -35.91 1.87
C VAL A 218 9.60 -36.37 1.50
N SER A 219 8.97 -37.21 2.31
CA SER A 219 7.58 -37.64 2.15
C SER A 219 6.60 -36.47 2.18
N PHE A 220 6.79 -35.50 3.06
CA PHE A 220 5.95 -34.30 3.13
C PHE A 220 6.15 -33.41 1.91
N GLN A 221 7.40 -33.26 1.45
CA GLN A 221 7.70 -32.49 0.25
C GLN A 221 7.05 -33.11 -0.99
N ALA A 222 7.10 -34.43 -1.12
CA ALA A 222 6.46 -35.17 -2.20
C ALA A 222 4.94 -35.02 -2.18
N ASP A 223 4.31 -35.09 -0.99
CA ASP A 223 2.86 -34.91 -0.83
C ASP A 223 2.41 -33.48 -1.18
N VAL A 224 3.21 -32.46 -0.82
CA VAL A 224 2.96 -31.07 -1.23
C VAL A 224 3.06 -30.90 -2.76
N GLU A 225 4.04 -31.54 -3.41
CA GLU A 225 4.17 -31.49 -4.87
C GLU A 225 3.03 -32.26 -5.58
N ALA A 226 2.60 -33.40 -5.03
CA ALA A 226 1.44 -34.14 -5.53
C ALA A 226 0.15 -33.30 -5.44
N TRP A 227 -0.07 -32.61 -4.32
CA TRP A 227 -1.17 -31.65 -4.19
C TRP A 227 -1.08 -30.54 -5.24
N LYS A 228 0.12 -29.97 -5.45
CA LYS A 228 0.36 -28.90 -6.42
C LYS A 228 0.05 -29.35 -7.84
N GLN A 229 0.53 -30.52 -8.26
CA GLN A 229 0.25 -31.09 -9.58
C GLN A 229 -1.25 -31.29 -9.79
N ARG A 230 -1.95 -31.93 -8.82
CA ARG A 230 -3.41 -32.14 -8.86
C ARG A 230 -4.21 -30.84 -9.01
N MET A 231 -3.73 -29.73 -8.44
CA MET A 231 -4.41 -28.44 -8.54
C MET A 231 -4.05 -27.64 -9.80
N ALA A 232 -2.88 -27.89 -10.39
CA ALA A 232 -2.37 -27.20 -11.57
C ALA A 232 -2.91 -27.81 -12.86
N ASP A 233 -3.12 -29.12 -12.87
CA ASP A 233 -3.60 -29.88 -14.03
C ASP A 233 -4.52 -31.02 -13.55
N PRO A 234 -5.77 -30.71 -13.16
CA PRO A 234 -6.72 -31.71 -12.71
C PRO A 234 -7.19 -32.55 -13.90
N ASP A 235 -7.10 -33.88 -13.77
CA ASP A 235 -7.67 -34.79 -14.75
C ASP A 235 -9.19 -34.57 -14.83
N PRO A 236 -9.73 -34.19 -16.00
CA PRO A 236 -11.16 -33.93 -16.16
C PRO A 236 -12.04 -35.17 -15.99
N LEU A 237 -11.47 -36.39 -16.01
CA LEU A 237 -12.17 -37.65 -15.81
C LEU A 237 -12.01 -38.22 -14.39
N ASP A 238 -11.13 -37.65 -13.56
CA ASP A 238 -11.07 -37.99 -12.13
C ASP A 238 -12.24 -37.29 -11.42
N GLU A 239 -13.26 -38.06 -11.03
CA GLU A 239 -14.44 -37.56 -10.29
C GLU A 239 -14.07 -36.80 -9.00
N GLU A 240 -12.90 -37.11 -8.44
CA GLU A 240 -12.39 -36.50 -7.22
C GLU A 240 -11.49 -35.29 -7.51
N ALA A 241 -11.14 -35.01 -8.77
CA ALA A 241 -10.29 -33.88 -9.13
C ALA A 241 -11.04 -32.54 -9.04
N PRO A 242 -10.33 -31.44 -8.76
CA PRO A 242 -10.94 -30.12 -8.80
C PRO A 242 -11.55 -29.82 -10.16
N ALA A 243 -12.82 -29.41 -10.18
CA ALA A 243 -13.52 -29.01 -11.40
C ALA A 243 -12.87 -27.84 -12.18
N ARG A 244 -11.93 -27.11 -11.58
CA ARG A 244 -11.20 -26.01 -12.22
C ARG A 244 -9.76 -25.94 -11.73
N VAL A 245 -8.85 -25.70 -12.66
CA VAL A 245 -7.44 -25.37 -12.40
C VAL A 245 -7.34 -24.19 -11.42
N LEU A 246 -6.48 -24.33 -10.40
CA LEU A 246 -6.15 -23.22 -9.53
C LEU A 246 -5.08 -22.32 -10.15
N ARG A 247 -5.22 -21.01 -9.95
CA ARG A 247 -4.21 -20.05 -10.41
C ARG A 247 -2.86 -20.33 -9.72
N PRO A 248 -1.71 -20.17 -10.41
CA PRO A 248 -0.39 -20.36 -9.82
C PRO A 248 -0.20 -19.59 -8.50
N ALA A 249 -0.62 -18.32 -8.45
CA ALA A 249 -0.54 -17.52 -7.22
C ALA A 249 -1.39 -18.07 -6.06
N THR A 250 -2.48 -18.78 -6.34
CA THR A 250 -3.29 -19.44 -5.30
C THR A 250 -2.60 -20.70 -4.79
N ILE A 251 -2.00 -21.48 -5.69
CA ILE A 251 -1.21 -22.67 -5.38
C ILE A 251 -0.05 -22.32 -4.47
N GLU A 252 0.79 -21.35 -4.86
CA GLU A 252 1.91 -20.87 -4.04
C GLU A 252 1.45 -20.38 -2.66
N HIS A 253 0.35 -19.64 -2.62
CA HIS A 253 -0.22 -19.20 -1.35
C HIS A 253 -0.68 -20.35 -0.44
N ARG A 254 -1.18 -21.46 -1.01
CA ARG A 254 -1.54 -22.65 -0.23
C ARG A 254 -0.31 -23.41 0.25
N ILE A 255 0.73 -23.54 -0.57
CA ILE A 255 2.01 -24.13 -0.16
C ILE A 255 2.60 -23.35 1.01
N ASP A 256 2.56 -22.02 0.95
CA ASP A 256 2.96 -21.16 2.06
C ASP A 256 2.09 -21.36 3.31
N ASN A 257 0.79 -21.65 3.16
CA ASN A 257 -0.08 -21.97 4.29
C ASN A 257 0.29 -23.32 4.91
N PHE A 258 0.58 -24.36 4.11
CA PHE A 258 1.04 -25.66 4.60
C PHE A 258 2.33 -25.51 5.41
N ARG A 259 3.31 -24.80 4.85
CA ARG A 259 4.59 -24.52 5.53
C ARG A 259 4.38 -23.74 6.82
N GLN A 260 3.51 -22.72 6.82
CA GLN A 260 3.19 -21.97 8.04
C GLN A 260 2.56 -22.86 9.11
N PHE A 261 1.62 -23.73 8.74
CA PHE A 261 0.97 -24.67 9.65
C PHE A 261 1.96 -25.69 10.23
N ALA A 262 2.74 -26.33 9.37
CA ALA A 262 3.76 -27.29 9.75
C ALA A 262 4.80 -26.66 10.69
N SER A 263 5.28 -25.46 10.35
CA SER A 263 6.23 -24.72 11.20
C SER A 263 5.62 -24.34 12.55
N ALA A 264 4.34 -23.96 12.60
CA ALA A 264 3.66 -23.65 13.85
C ALA A 264 3.61 -24.88 14.78
N LEU A 265 3.38 -26.08 14.24
CA LEU A 265 3.41 -27.32 15.03
C LEU A 265 4.77 -27.56 15.67
N VAL A 266 5.85 -27.35 14.92
CA VAL A 266 7.23 -27.49 15.42
C VAL A 266 7.53 -26.44 16.49
N HIS A 267 7.19 -25.17 16.25
CA HIS A 267 7.45 -24.09 17.23
C HIS A 267 6.66 -24.23 18.53
N THR A 268 5.47 -24.83 18.48
CA THR A 268 4.68 -25.13 19.69
C THR A 268 5.18 -26.37 20.43
N GLY A 269 6.15 -27.10 19.89
CA GLY A 269 6.60 -28.39 20.42
C GLY A 269 5.56 -29.50 20.30
N ARG A 270 4.45 -29.29 19.54
CA ARG A 270 3.37 -30.27 19.41
C ARG A 270 3.83 -31.52 18.66
N LEU A 271 4.67 -31.33 17.64
CA LEU A 271 5.27 -32.37 16.83
C LEU A 271 6.73 -31.98 16.51
N PRO A 272 7.68 -32.95 16.55
CA PRO A 272 8.99 -32.74 15.98
C PRO A 272 8.90 -32.64 14.44
N VAL A 273 9.93 -32.09 13.79
CA VAL A 273 9.92 -31.85 12.33
C VAL A 273 9.74 -33.16 11.57
N GLU A 274 10.35 -34.24 12.06
CA GLU A 274 10.39 -35.57 11.50
C GLU A 274 9.02 -36.26 11.49
N ALA A 275 8.12 -35.85 12.41
CA ALA A 275 6.76 -36.40 12.50
C ALA A 275 5.78 -35.79 11.48
N ILE A 276 6.18 -34.73 10.76
CA ILE A 276 5.36 -34.09 9.74
C ILE A 276 5.68 -34.74 8.39
N THR A 277 5.14 -35.93 8.17
CA THR A 277 5.44 -36.77 6.99
C THR A 277 4.49 -36.56 5.81
N SER A 278 3.35 -35.91 6.02
CA SER A 278 2.34 -35.67 4.98
C SER A 278 1.40 -34.49 5.36
N LEU A 279 0.60 -34.02 4.41
CA LEU A 279 -0.44 -33.03 4.62
C LEU A 279 -1.53 -33.54 5.56
N SER A 280 -1.80 -34.85 5.61
CA SER A 280 -2.81 -35.43 6.49
C SER A 280 -2.51 -35.19 7.98
N VAL A 281 -1.23 -35.13 8.36
CA VAL A 281 -0.79 -34.75 9.71
C VAL A 281 -1.31 -33.36 10.11
N LEU A 282 -1.33 -32.41 9.17
CA LEU A 282 -1.77 -31.03 9.42
C LEU A 282 -3.29 -30.94 9.64
N PHE A 283 -4.04 -31.93 9.17
CA PHE A 283 -5.49 -31.97 9.26
C PHE A 283 -6.01 -32.70 10.49
N GLN A 284 -5.14 -33.40 11.22
CA GLN A 284 -5.51 -34.05 12.49
C GLN A 284 -6.05 -33.02 13.49
N PRO A 285 -7.19 -33.28 14.18
CA PRO A 285 -7.85 -32.28 15.02
C PRO A 285 -6.95 -31.57 16.02
N GLU A 286 -6.08 -32.31 16.71
CA GLU A 286 -5.18 -31.75 17.73
C GLU A 286 -4.01 -30.98 17.13
N ALA A 287 -3.44 -31.44 16.01
CA ALA A 287 -2.45 -30.68 15.26
C ALA A 287 -3.08 -29.38 14.74
N PHE A 288 -4.27 -29.47 14.14
CA PHE A 288 -4.98 -28.33 13.59
C PHE A 288 -5.28 -27.26 14.65
N LYS A 289 -5.76 -27.65 15.83
CA LYS A 289 -5.98 -26.73 16.95
C LYS A 289 -4.67 -26.11 17.44
N SER A 290 -3.61 -26.89 17.58
CA SER A 290 -2.30 -26.43 18.08
C SER A 290 -1.66 -25.40 17.13
N ALA A 291 -1.66 -25.68 15.82
CA ALA A 291 -1.17 -24.74 14.82
C ALA A 291 -1.98 -23.43 14.81
N LEU A 292 -3.31 -23.50 14.96
CA LEU A 292 -4.15 -22.30 15.03
C LEU A 292 -3.96 -21.51 16.32
N ARG A 293 -3.71 -22.19 17.45
CA ARG A 293 -3.36 -21.55 18.73
C ARG A 293 -2.12 -20.67 18.58
N PHE A 294 -1.06 -21.17 17.94
CA PHE A 294 0.14 -20.39 17.65
C PHE A 294 -0.16 -19.06 16.94
N PHE A 295 -1.05 -19.07 15.93
CA PHE A 295 -1.41 -17.85 15.23
C PHE A 295 -2.31 -16.92 16.04
N LEU A 296 -3.18 -17.47 16.90
CA LEU A 296 -4.00 -16.68 17.81
C LEU A 296 -3.14 -15.98 18.86
N ASP A 297 -2.24 -16.71 19.52
CA ASP A 297 -1.37 -16.17 20.57
C ASP A 297 -0.48 -15.06 20.00
N ARG A 298 0.06 -15.27 18.79
CA ARG A 298 0.85 -14.26 18.08
C ARG A 298 0.05 -13.01 17.71
N SER A 299 -1.24 -13.15 17.42
CA SER A 299 -2.09 -12.02 17.04
C SER A 299 -2.81 -11.37 18.23
N GLY A 300 -2.85 -12.05 19.38
CA GLY A 300 -3.57 -11.65 20.59
C GLY A 300 -5.10 -11.64 20.45
N LYS A 301 -5.65 -11.92 19.26
CA LYS A 301 -7.10 -11.87 18.99
C LYS A 301 -7.47 -12.68 17.75
N LYS A 302 -8.76 -12.98 17.61
CA LYS A 302 -9.32 -13.53 16.37
C LYS A 302 -9.11 -12.53 15.23
N THR A 303 -8.62 -13.01 14.09
CA THR A 303 -8.42 -12.18 12.90
C THR A 303 -8.97 -12.88 11.66
N GLN A 304 -9.37 -12.10 10.66
CA GLN A 304 -9.83 -12.64 9.38
C GLN A 304 -8.76 -13.53 8.71
N ARG A 305 -7.47 -13.22 8.91
CA ARG A 305 -6.36 -14.03 8.40
C ARG A 305 -6.38 -15.44 9.01
N VAL A 306 -6.48 -15.54 10.33
CA VAL A 306 -6.50 -16.84 11.04
C VAL A 306 -7.75 -17.63 10.66
N HIS A 307 -8.92 -16.98 10.59
CA HIS A 307 -10.15 -17.62 10.13
C HIS A 307 -10.03 -18.14 8.68
N ASN A 308 -9.51 -17.32 7.76
CA ASN A 308 -9.32 -17.74 6.36
C ASN A 308 -8.31 -18.88 6.22
N LEU A 309 -7.26 -18.88 7.03
CA LEU A 309 -6.27 -19.97 7.08
C LEU A 309 -6.93 -21.27 7.55
N ALA A 310 -7.66 -21.24 8.68
CA ALA A 310 -8.40 -22.40 9.18
C ALA A 310 -9.40 -22.94 8.14
N ARG A 311 -10.20 -22.05 7.54
CA ARG A 311 -11.17 -22.42 6.50
C ARG A 311 -10.49 -23.04 5.28
N SER A 312 -9.37 -22.47 4.84
CA SER A 312 -8.58 -23.00 3.73
C SER A 312 -8.07 -24.41 4.03
N MET A 313 -7.41 -24.59 5.16
CA MET A 313 -6.84 -25.87 5.57
C MET A 313 -7.93 -26.94 5.72
N ARG A 314 -9.10 -26.59 6.27
CA ARG A 314 -10.25 -27.48 6.34
C ARG A 314 -10.77 -27.91 4.97
N LEU A 315 -10.92 -26.98 4.03
CA LEU A 315 -11.38 -27.30 2.68
C LEU A 315 -10.39 -28.19 1.93
N ILE A 316 -9.09 -27.96 2.12
CA ILE A 316 -8.05 -28.83 1.55
C ILE A 316 -8.09 -30.20 2.20
N GLY A 317 -8.25 -30.28 3.53
CA GLY A 317 -8.45 -31.54 4.24
C GLY A 317 -9.67 -32.30 3.71
N LYS A 318 -10.79 -31.63 3.45
CA LYS A 318 -11.98 -32.25 2.84
C LYS A 318 -11.66 -32.88 1.47
N HIS A 319 -11.12 -32.08 0.54
CA HIS A 319 -11.03 -32.49 -0.87
C HIS A 319 -9.76 -33.29 -1.22
N TYR A 320 -8.68 -33.07 -0.49
CA TYR A 320 -7.41 -33.76 -0.74
C TYR A 320 -7.10 -34.79 0.35
N GLY A 321 -7.27 -34.39 1.61
CA GLY A 321 -7.04 -35.28 2.76
C GLY A 321 -8.14 -36.32 3.00
N ARG A 322 -9.26 -36.24 2.25
CA ARG A 322 -10.42 -37.14 2.33
C ARG A 322 -10.86 -37.41 3.78
N LEU A 323 -10.89 -36.36 4.58
CA LEU A 323 -11.24 -36.47 6.00
C LEU A 323 -12.65 -37.04 6.16
N ASP A 324 -12.83 -37.92 7.14
CA ASP A 324 -14.14 -38.40 7.54
C ASP A 324 -15.04 -37.25 8.02
N GLU A 325 -16.35 -37.52 8.03
CA GLU A 325 -17.36 -36.50 8.32
C GLU A 325 -17.25 -35.99 9.77
N ALA A 326 -16.85 -36.85 10.71
CA ALA A 326 -16.66 -36.51 12.12
C ALA A 326 -15.49 -35.53 12.33
N THR A 327 -14.37 -35.77 11.67
CA THR A 327 -13.18 -34.92 11.69
C THR A 327 -13.49 -33.59 11.00
N LEU A 328 -14.12 -33.62 9.83
CA LEU A 328 -14.52 -32.42 9.10
C LEU A 328 -15.46 -31.53 9.93
N ALA A 329 -16.45 -32.13 10.60
CA ALA A 329 -17.36 -31.42 11.51
C ALA A 329 -16.61 -30.79 12.69
N THR A 330 -15.60 -31.47 13.23
CA THR A 330 -14.74 -30.94 14.29
C THR A 330 -13.94 -29.72 13.82
N LEU A 331 -13.28 -29.82 12.66
CA LEU A 331 -12.52 -28.70 12.09
C LEU A 331 -13.42 -27.52 11.71
N GLU A 332 -14.65 -27.79 11.28
CA GLU A 332 -15.63 -26.76 10.99
C GLU A 332 -16.08 -26.01 12.24
N LYS A 333 -16.38 -26.72 13.34
CA LYS A 333 -16.71 -26.10 14.63
C LYS A 333 -15.57 -25.18 15.11
N VAL A 334 -14.32 -25.63 14.99
CA VAL A 334 -13.14 -24.81 15.31
C VAL A 334 -13.06 -23.58 14.39
N SER A 335 -13.19 -23.78 13.08
CA SER A 335 -13.13 -22.69 12.09
C SER A 335 -14.20 -21.62 12.34
N ARG A 336 -15.44 -22.02 12.66
CA ARG A 336 -16.54 -21.11 13.00
C ARG A 336 -16.24 -20.27 14.26
N LYS A 337 -15.66 -20.88 15.29
CA LYS A 337 -15.26 -20.15 16.53
C LYS A 337 -14.17 -19.10 16.29
N LEU A 338 -13.41 -19.22 15.20
CA LEU A 338 -12.36 -18.27 14.81
C LEU A 338 -12.87 -17.10 13.96
N ASP A 339 -14.12 -17.16 13.50
CA ASP A 339 -14.73 -16.07 12.76
C ASP A 339 -14.77 -14.81 13.65
N PRO A 340 -14.12 -13.70 13.24
CA PRO A 340 -14.19 -12.45 14.00
C PRO A 340 -15.58 -11.79 13.95
N GLY A 341 -16.56 -12.36 13.22
CA GLY A 341 -17.92 -11.83 13.16
C GLY A 341 -18.11 -10.71 12.12
N ASN A 342 -17.06 -10.37 11.37
CA ASN A 342 -17.08 -9.29 10.38
C ASN A 342 -17.50 -9.78 8.97
N ARG A 343 -18.15 -10.94 8.90
CA ARG A 343 -18.49 -11.58 7.64
C ARG A 343 -19.59 -10.77 6.96
N CYS A 344 -19.34 -10.36 5.72
CA CYS A 344 -20.26 -9.54 4.91
C CYS A 344 -20.49 -8.11 5.40
N GLN A 345 -19.60 -7.55 6.23
CA GLN A 345 -19.65 -6.12 6.56
C GLN A 345 -18.40 -5.40 6.08
N MET A 346 -18.57 -4.18 5.59
CA MET A 346 -17.47 -3.29 5.30
C MET A 346 -16.68 -2.99 6.57
N THR A 347 -15.37 -3.26 6.55
CA THR A 347 -14.47 -2.98 7.68
C THR A 347 -14.58 -1.51 8.10
N ASP A 348 -14.48 -1.22 9.40
CA ASP A 348 -14.55 0.16 9.93
C ASP A 348 -13.59 1.12 9.25
N ARG A 349 -12.39 0.63 8.94
CA ARG A 349 -11.38 1.41 8.20
C ARG A 349 -11.85 1.84 6.81
N ASN A 350 -12.52 0.96 6.08
CA ASN A 350 -13.08 1.30 4.76
C ASN A 350 -14.29 2.22 4.93
N ARG A 351 -15.15 1.97 5.91
CA ARG A 351 -16.31 2.83 6.23
C ARG A 351 -15.88 4.26 6.54
N GLN A 352 -14.92 4.45 7.43
CA GLN A 352 -14.35 5.76 7.78
C GLN A 352 -13.76 6.49 6.57
N ARG A 353 -13.03 5.76 5.71
CA ARG A 353 -12.49 6.35 4.48
C ARG A 353 -13.56 6.74 3.48
N LEU A 354 -14.65 5.98 3.39
CA LEU A 354 -15.74 6.32 2.49
C LEU A 354 -16.57 7.50 2.97
N GLY A 355 -16.60 7.78 4.27
CA GLY A 355 -17.23 8.98 4.84
C GLY A 355 -16.68 10.29 4.26
N GLN A 356 -15.47 10.29 3.69
CA GLN A 356 -14.95 11.46 2.98
C GLN A 356 -15.84 11.87 1.78
N PHE A 357 -16.60 10.93 1.20
CA PHE A 357 -17.49 11.18 0.07
C PHE A 357 -18.89 11.64 0.46
N ASP A 358 -19.16 11.78 1.77
CA ASP A 358 -20.36 12.48 2.24
C ASP A 358 -20.27 13.99 1.93
N ASP A 359 -19.04 14.51 1.72
CA ASP A 359 -18.80 15.88 1.24
C ASP A 359 -18.83 15.92 -0.31
N PRO A 360 -19.80 16.64 -0.92
CA PRO A 360 -19.89 16.77 -2.38
C PRO A 360 -18.62 17.32 -3.04
N ARG A 361 -17.83 18.13 -2.33
CA ARG A 361 -16.55 18.66 -2.83
C ARG A 361 -15.55 17.55 -3.07
N ASN A 362 -15.55 16.51 -2.23
CA ASN A 362 -14.67 15.35 -2.38
C ASN A 362 -15.14 14.43 -3.51
N VAL A 363 -16.45 14.30 -3.71
CA VAL A 363 -17.01 13.65 -4.91
C VAL A 363 -16.54 14.37 -6.17
N GLY A 364 -16.67 15.70 -6.21
CA GLY A 364 -16.16 16.52 -7.32
C GLY A 364 -14.65 16.36 -7.55
N ARG A 365 -13.84 16.35 -6.48
CA ARG A 365 -12.38 16.10 -6.57
C ARG A 365 -12.04 14.72 -7.14
N LEU A 366 -12.82 13.70 -6.81
CA LEU A 366 -12.64 12.34 -7.33
C LEU A 366 -12.98 12.27 -8.82
N LEU A 367 -14.19 12.71 -9.19
CA LEU A 367 -14.70 12.57 -10.55
C LEU A 367 -13.98 13.49 -11.55
N THR A 368 -13.50 14.66 -11.13
CA THR A 368 -12.71 15.56 -11.99
C THR A 368 -11.21 15.29 -11.96
N PHE A 369 -10.74 14.32 -11.17
CA PHE A 369 -9.30 14.02 -11.07
C PHE A 369 -8.67 13.67 -12.42
N PRO A 370 -9.25 12.77 -13.25
CA PRO A 370 -8.63 12.40 -14.52
C PRO A 370 -8.41 13.60 -15.45
N GLU A 371 -9.40 14.48 -15.56
CA GLU A 371 -9.30 15.69 -16.38
C GLU A 371 -8.18 16.61 -15.88
N ARG A 372 -8.15 16.90 -14.58
CA ARG A 372 -7.13 17.76 -13.97
C ARG A 372 -5.73 17.18 -14.09
N GLU A 373 -5.60 15.87 -13.92
CA GLU A 373 -4.30 15.19 -14.00
C GLU A 373 -3.79 15.11 -15.44
N ALA A 374 -4.68 14.96 -16.43
CA ALA A 374 -4.33 15.05 -17.84
C ALA A 374 -3.93 16.48 -18.25
N LYS A 375 -4.63 17.53 -17.78
CA LYS A 375 -4.22 18.93 -18.00
C LYS A 375 -2.80 19.18 -17.49
N ARG A 376 -2.48 18.67 -16.29
CA ARG A 376 -1.11 18.72 -15.73
C ARG A 376 -0.10 17.93 -16.55
N ALA A 377 -0.51 16.84 -17.19
CA ALA A 377 0.37 16.07 -18.08
C ALA A 377 0.76 16.90 -19.32
N LEU A 378 -0.17 17.68 -19.87
CA LEU A 378 0.07 18.51 -21.05
C LEU A 378 1.05 19.66 -20.78
N THR A 379 1.02 20.22 -19.57
CA THR A 379 1.93 21.33 -19.17
C THR A 379 3.24 20.84 -18.55
N GLU A 380 3.44 19.53 -18.39
CA GLU A 380 4.62 18.97 -17.74
C GLU A 380 5.81 18.93 -18.70
N LYS A 381 6.88 19.67 -18.38
CA LYS A 381 8.06 19.80 -19.23
C LYS A 381 8.86 18.50 -19.36
N ASN A 382 8.87 17.64 -18.34
CA ASN A 382 9.60 16.39 -18.39
C ASN A 382 8.76 15.30 -19.10
N PRO A 383 9.20 14.74 -20.25
CA PRO A 383 8.39 13.83 -21.05
C PRO A 383 7.92 12.59 -20.30
N LEU A 384 8.78 12.01 -19.47
CA LEU A 384 8.47 10.82 -18.67
C LEU A 384 7.48 11.14 -17.53
N ARG A 385 7.62 12.29 -16.87
CA ARG A 385 6.64 12.72 -15.85
C ARG A 385 5.29 13.01 -16.49
N ALA A 386 5.30 13.66 -17.66
CA ALA A 386 4.09 13.94 -18.43
C ALA A 386 3.36 12.63 -18.76
N ALA A 387 4.09 11.64 -19.27
CA ALA A 387 3.56 10.30 -19.54
C ALA A 387 2.98 9.62 -18.31
N LYS A 388 3.69 9.65 -17.16
CA LYS A 388 3.21 9.07 -15.90
C LYS A 388 1.95 9.77 -15.37
N ARG A 389 1.77 11.07 -15.62
CA ARG A 389 0.55 11.80 -15.25
C ARG A 389 -0.63 11.39 -16.14
N MET A 390 -0.42 11.36 -17.45
CA MET A 390 -1.46 10.92 -18.39
C MET A 390 -1.85 9.46 -18.16
N GLU A 391 -0.87 8.58 -17.97
CA GLU A 391 -1.07 7.17 -17.60
C GLU A 391 -1.97 7.05 -16.37
N ARG A 392 -1.69 7.83 -15.32
CA ARG A 392 -2.49 7.86 -14.09
C ARG A 392 -3.90 8.41 -14.31
N ALA A 393 -4.05 9.43 -15.16
CA ALA A 393 -5.37 9.96 -15.50
C ALA A 393 -6.24 8.89 -16.14
N VAL A 394 -5.74 8.21 -17.19
CA VAL A 394 -6.43 7.10 -17.85
C VAL A 394 -6.70 5.94 -16.90
N ALA A 395 -5.72 5.57 -16.05
CA ALA A 395 -5.91 4.51 -15.07
C ALA A 395 -7.04 4.84 -14.07
N VAL A 396 -7.16 6.09 -13.64
CA VAL A 396 -8.24 6.51 -12.74
C VAL A 396 -9.58 6.63 -13.45
N ASP A 397 -9.62 7.09 -14.71
CA ASP A 397 -10.82 7.04 -15.55
C ASP A 397 -11.40 5.62 -15.60
N LEU A 398 -10.57 4.63 -15.96
CA LEU A 398 -10.99 3.23 -16.04
C LEU A 398 -11.41 2.65 -14.67
N LEU A 399 -10.79 3.12 -13.57
CA LEU A 399 -11.24 2.74 -12.24
C LEU A 399 -12.60 3.33 -11.88
N ILE A 400 -12.88 4.58 -12.25
CA ILE A 400 -14.14 5.28 -11.98
C ILE A 400 -15.28 4.70 -12.83
N HIS A 401 -15.06 4.52 -14.13
CA HIS A 401 -16.11 4.15 -15.07
C HIS A 401 -16.32 2.64 -15.21
N CYS A 402 -15.27 1.83 -15.05
CA CYS A 402 -15.35 0.38 -15.23
C CYS A 402 -15.14 -0.39 -13.92
N GLY A 403 -14.78 0.28 -12.82
CA GLY A 403 -14.60 -0.36 -11.51
C GLY A 403 -13.55 -1.48 -11.51
N LEU A 404 -12.55 -1.44 -12.39
CA LEU A 404 -11.66 -2.58 -12.61
C LEU A 404 -10.88 -2.97 -11.35
N ARG A 405 -10.62 -4.27 -11.18
CA ARG A 405 -9.65 -4.72 -10.18
C ARG A 405 -8.25 -4.33 -10.64
N ILE A 406 -7.37 -3.97 -9.71
CA ILE A 406 -5.99 -3.55 -10.04
C ILE A 406 -5.23 -4.59 -10.88
N GLY A 407 -5.50 -5.88 -10.66
CA GLY A 407 -4.94 -6.99 -11.44
C GLY A 407 -5.39 -6.99 -12.90
N SER A 408 -6.65 -6.65 -13.17
CA SER A 408 -7.18 -6.53 -14.53
C SER A 408 -6.73 -5.23 -15.20
N LEU A 409 -6.77 -4.11 -14.47
CA LEU A 409 -6.38 -2.79 -14.96
C LEU A 409 -4.93 -2.77 -15.50
N ARG A 410 -3.99 -3.33 -14.74
CA ARG A 410 -2.56 -3.34 -15.11
C ARG A 410 -2.24 -4.20 -16.34
N THR A 411 -3.10 -5.17 -16.65
CA THR A 411 -2.88 -6.18 -17.71
C THR A 411 -3.72 -5.88 -18.95
N LEU A 412 -4.40 -4.73 -19.00
CA LEU A 412 -5.09 -4.30 -20.20
C LEU A 412 -4.10 -4.13 -21.35
N GLU A 413 -4.50 -4.54 -22.53
CA GLU A 413 -3.77 -4.37 -23.77
C GLU A 413 -4.50 -3.41 -24.70
N MET A 414 -3.78 -2.83 -25.65
CA MET A 414 -4.39 -1.94 -26.65
C MET A 414 -5.46 -2.66 -27.48
N ALA A 415 -5.27 -3.96 -27.71
CA ALA A 415 -6.23 -4.82 -28.42
C ALA A 415 -7.50 -5.16 -27.62
N ASP A 416 -7.57 -4.81 -26.33
CA ASP A 416 -8.80 -4.97 -25.53
C ASP A 416 -9.82 -3.85 -25.83
N PHE A 417 -9.47 -2.87 -26.68
CA PHE A 417 -10.31 -1.71 -27.00
C PHE A 417 -10.72 -1.70 -28.48
N THR A 418 -12.03 -1.59 -28.72
CA THR A 418 -12.61 -1.39 -30.05
C THR A 418 -13.10 0.05 -30.19
N TRP A 419 -12.65 0.75 -31.23
CA TRP A 419 -13.03 2.15 -31.49
C TRP A 419 -14.30 2.21 -32.34
N LEU A 420 -15.32 2.93 -31.86
CA LEU A 420 -16.57 3.12 -32.57
C LEU A 420 -16.54 4.41 -33.41
N SER A 421 -17.31 4.43 -34.51
CA SER A 421 -17.51 5.62 -35.35
C SER A 421 -18.16 6.79 -34.59
N SER A 422 -18.92 6.49 -33.54
CA SER A 422 -19.53 7.47 -32.62
C SER A 422 -18.54 8.26 -31.77
N GLY A 423 -17.23 7.98 -31.87
CA GLY A 423 -16.20 8.60 -31.04
C GLY A 423 -16.05 7.96 -29.66
N ARG A 424 -16.76 6.86 -29.38
CA ARG A 424 -16.69 6.05 -28.15
C ARG A 424 -15.78 4.84 -28.34
N ALA A 425 -15.48 4.14 -27.25
CA ALA A 425 -14.70 2.90 -27.28
C ALA A 425 -15.38 1.82 -26.45
N VAL A 426 -15.31 0.57 -26.91
CA VAL A 426 -15.73 -0.59 -26.12
C VAL A 426 -14.49 -1.26 -25.55
N LEU A 427 -14.46 -1.46 -24.23
CA LEU A 427 -13.44 -2.22 -23.52
C LEU A 427 -13.96 -3.62 -23.23
N VAL A 428 -13.26 -4.64 -23.69
CA VAL A 428 -13.52 -6.05 -23.37
C VAL A 428 -12.41 -6.61 -22.49
N VAL A 429 -12.70 -6.82 -21.21
CA VAL A 429 -11.79 -7.50 -20.28
C VAL A 429 -12.03 -9.00 -20.35
N ARG A 430 -11.08 -9.71 -20.96
CA ARG A 430 -11.16 -11.17 -21.14
C ARG A 430 -11.28 -11.95 -19.82
N ALA A 431 -11.91 -13.11 -19.88
CA ALA A 431 -12.29 -13.92 -18.71
C ALA A 431 -11.08 -14.27 -17.82
N GLU A 432 -9.93 -14.60 -18.42
CA GLU A 432 -8.69 -15.02 -17.76
C GLU A 432 -8.11 -13.88 -16.89
N ARG A 433 -8.35 -12.63 -17.29
CA ARG A 433 -7.90 -11.42 -16.59
C ARG A 433 -8.88 -10.96 -15.52
N THR A 434 -10.08 -11.54 -15.45
CA THR A 434 -11.06 -11.26 -14.39
C THR A 434 -10.86 -12.19 -13.20
N LYS A 435 -11.24 -11.77 -12.00
CA LYS A 435 -11.17 -12.64 -10.80
C LYS A 435 -12.18 -13.79 -10.86
N THR A 436 -13.31 -13.57 -11.52
CA THR A 436 -14.47 -14.47 -11.54
C THR A 436 -14.45 -15.43 -12.73
N GLY A 437 -13.55 -15.25 -13.70
CA GLY A 437 -13.52 -16.04 -14.93
C GLY A 437 -14.68 -15.71 -15.86
N ARG A 438 -15.24 -14.49 -15.79
CA ARG A 438 -16.31 -14.01 -16.68
C ARG A 438 -15.83 -12.76 -17.39
N PRO A 439 -15.99 -12.64 -18.71
CA PRO A 439 -15.60 -11.42 -19.41
C PRO A 439 -16.43 -10.23 -18.91
N LEU A 440 -15.84 -9.05 -18.94
CA LEU A 440 -16.54 -7.79 -18.65
C LEU A 440 -16.43 -6.88 -19.85
N GLU A 441 -17.55 -6.28 -20.22
CA GLU A 441 -17.65 -5.37 -21.36
C GLU A 441 -18.16 -4.02 -20.89
N PHE A 442 -17.51 -2.95 -21.35
CA PHE A 442 -17.82 -1.59 -20.98
C PHE A 442 -17.81 -0.68 -22.20
N GLU A 443 -18.88 0.07 -22.40
CA GLU A 443 -18.86 1.19 -23.33
C GLU A 443 -18.31 2.43 -22.60
N LEU A 444 -17.18 2.95 -23.07
CA LEU A 444 -16.51 4.11 -22.51
C LEU A 444 -17.18 5.39 -23.03
N ASN A 445 -17.33 6.38 -22.15
CA ASN A 445 -17.83 7.68 -22.57
C ASN A 445 -16.82 8.39 -23.51
N PRO A 446 -17.25 9.43 -24.25
CA PRO A 446 -16.37 10.14 -25.18
C PRO A 446 -15.14 10.75 -24.51
N GLU A 447 -15.28 11.31 -23.30
CA GLU A 447 -14.17 11.95 -22.58
C GLU A 447 -13.04 10.98 -22.23
N VAL A 448 -13.39 9.81 -21.69
CA VAL A 448 -12.45 8.72 -21.38
C VAL A 448 -11.81 8.23 -22.67
N THR A 449 -12.60 8.09 -23.74
CA THR A 449 -12.14 7.63 -25.05
C THR A 449 -11.09 8.57 -25.65
N VAL A 450 -11.36 9.88 -25.63
CA VAL A 450 -10.42 10.91 -26.08
C VAL A 450 -9.13 10.88 -25.27
N ARG A 451 -9.23 10.80 -23.94
CA ARG A 451 -8.04 10.74 -23.07
C ARG A 451 -7.22 9.48 -23.30
N LEU A 452 -7.88 8.34 -23.49
CA LEU A 452 -7.25 7.07 -23.82
C LEU A 452 -6.52 7.12 -25.16
N LYS A 453 -7.17 7.60 -26.23
CA LYS A 453 -6.55 7.79 -27.54
C LYS A 453 -5.32 8.69 -27.45
N HIS A 454 -5.43 9.80 -26.72
CA HIS A 454 -4.32 10.73 -26.53
C HIS A 454 -3.16 10.08 -25.78
N HIS A 455 -3.44 9.28 -24.75
CA HIS A 455 -2.41 8.52 -24.04
C HIS A 455 -1.67 7.57 -24.98
N ILE A 456 -2.42 6.74 -25.73
CA ILE A 456 -1.86 5.75 -26.66
C ILE A 456 -1.00 6.43 -27.74
N ALA A 457 -1.51 7.51 -28.35
CA ALA A 457 -0.84 8.18 -29.46
C ALA A 457 0.40 8.99 -29.05
N ALA A 458 0.34 9.74 -27.93
CA ALA A 458 1.34 10.77 -27.65
C ALA A 458 2.19 10.55 -26.39
N PHE A 459 1.68 9.79 -25.41
CA PHE A 459 2.32 9.67 -24.09
C PHE A 459 2.88 8.28 -23.81
N ARG A 460 2.26 7.22 -24.35
CA ARG A 460 2.64 5.84 -24.06
C ARG A 460 4.05 5.53 -24.53
N SER A 461 4.45 6.00 -25.72
CA SER A 461 5.81 5.83 -26.28
C SER A 461 6.91 6.45 -25.41
N ARG A 462 6.57 7.39 -24.53
CA ARG A 462 7.51 8.03 -23.59
C ARG A 462 7.71 7.21 -22.30
N LEU A 463 6.99 6.10 -22.14
CA LEU A 463 7.17 5.17 -21.03
C LEU A 463 8.27 4.14 -21.39
N PRO A 464 9.07 3.68 -20.41
CA PRO A 464 10.06 2.64 -20.66
C PRO A 464 9.41 1.36 -21.17
N GLN A 465 10.03 0.73 -22.17
CA GLN A 465 9.59 -0.56 -22.73
C GLN A 465 8.14 -0.53 -23.26
N ALA A 466 7.78 0.55 -23.96
CA ALA A 466 6.45 0.76 -24.53
C ALA A 466 6.19 -0.03 -25.82
N GLU A 467 7.12 -0.84 -26.32
CA GLU A 467 6.93 -1.62 -27.56
C GLU A 467 5.94 -2.79 -27.37
N GLY A 468 5.72 -3.24 -26.13
CA GLY A 468 4.81 -4.35 -25.83
C GLY A 468 3.32 -4.02 -26.04
N PRO A 469 2.41 -5.00 -25.89
CA PRO A 469 0.98 -4.83 -26.16
C PRO A 469 0.21 -4.11 -25.05
N PHE A 470 0.80 -3.99 -23.86
CA PHE A 470 0.11 -3.49 -22.66
C PHE A 470 -0.21 -2.01 -22.73
N LEU A 471 -1.42 -1.62 -22.33
CA LEU A 471 -1.80 -0.21 -22.17
C LEU A 471 -0.87 0.51 -21.19
N PHE A 472 -0.48 -0.18 -20.11
CA PHE A 472 0.41 0.34 -19.07
C PHE A 472 1.70 -0.49 -18.98
N PRO A 473 2.73 -0.17 -19.77
CA PRO A 473 3.98 -0.93 -19.78
C PRO A 473 4.75 -0.81 -18.46
N GLY A 474 5.34 -1.92 -18.05
CA GLY A 474 6.32 -2.00 -16.98
C GLY A 474 7.75 -1.86 -17.52
N PRO A 475 8.73 -1.59 -16.66
CA PRO A 475 10.12 -1.38 -17.10
C PRO A 475 10.81 -2.63 -17.68
N SER A 476 10.16 -3.79 -17.64
CA SER A 476 10.67 -5.08 -18.15
C SER A 476 9.87 -5.59 -19.36
N GLY A 477 9.16 -4.73 -20.09
CA GLY A 477 8.32 -5.10 -21.25
C GLY A 477 6.97 -5.75 -20.91
N GLY A 478 6.84 -6.33 -19.71
CA GLY A 478 5.58 -6.85 -19.19
C GLY A 478 4.65 -5.76 -18.62
N PRO A 479 3.50 -6.15 -18.03
CA PRO A 479 2.57 -5.20 -17.44
C PRO A 479 3.18 -4.53 -16.19
N ARG A 480 2.83 -3.27 -15.96
CA ARG A 480 3.31 -2.50 -14.79
C ARG A 480 3.02 -3.20 -13.47
N SER A 481 4.00 -3.31 -12.55
CA SER A 481 3.87 -4.01 -11.26
C SER A 481 2.68 -3.50 -10.40
N GLN A 482 2.06 -4.39 -9.60
CA GLN A 482 0.77 -4.11 -8.95
C GLN A 482 0.97 -3.05 -7.89
N THR A 483 2.06 -3.19 -7.14
CA THR A 483 2.54 -2.21 -6.17
C THR A 483 2.84 -0.88 -6.84
N ALA A 484 3.57 -0.85 -7.97
CA ALA A 484 3.93 0.39 -8.64
C ALA A 484 2.71 1.16 -9.19
N MET A 485 1.72 0.46 -9.73
CA MET A 485 0.46 1.04 -10.19
C MET A 485 -0.36 1.56 -9.00
N ALA A 486 -0.53 0.74 -7.96
CA ALA A 486 -1.28 1.12 -6.76
C ALA A 486 -0.67 2.34 -6.06
N ASP A 487 0.65 2.41 -5.96
CA ASP A 487 1.36 3.54 -5.36
C ASP A 487 1.26 4.80 -6.22
N ALA A 488 1.31 4.67 -7.56
CA ALA A 488 1.15 5.81 -8.46
C ALA A 488 -0.23 6.47 -8.31
N ILE A 489 -1.28 5.64 -8.26
CA ILE A 489 -2.67 6.05 -8.03
C ILE A 489 -2.80 6.68 -6.64
N ARG A 490 -2.36 5.98 -5.59
CA ARG A 490 -2.43 6.46 -4.20
C ARG A 490 -1.74 7.81 -4.02
N ARG A 491 -0.55 8.00 -4.61
CA ARG A 491 0.17 9.29 -4.56
C ARG A 491 -0.58 10.39 -5.30
N GLY A 492 -1.18 10.10 -6.45
CA GLY A 492 -1.97 11.08 -7.19
C GLY A 492 -3.21 11.53 -6.42
N MET A 493 -3.95 10.58 -5.87
CA MET A 493 -5.14 10.88 -5.07
C MET A 493 -4.80 11.64 -3.78
N ARG A 494 -3.67 11.34 -3.14
CA ARG A 494 -3.23 12.10 -1.96
C ARG A 494 -2.99 13.58 -2.28
N GLN A 495 -2.60 13.93 -3.51
CA GLN A 495 -2.42 15.33 -3.93
C GLN A 495 -3.75 16.08 -4.04
N THR A 496 -4.89 15.40 -4.15
CA THR A 496 -6.22 16.04 -4.11
C THR A 496 -6.80 16.12 -2.70
N GLY A 497 -6.07 15.63 -1.69
CA GLY A 497 -6.56 15.50 -0.32
C GLY A 497 -7.42 14.26 -0.09
N LEU A 498 -7.53 13.35 -1.07
CA LEU A 498 -8.35 12.13 -0.96
C LEU A 498 -7.51 10.93 -0.50
N GLU A 499 -8.03 10.18 0.46
CA GLU A 499 -7.41 8.95 0.93
C GLU A 499 -7.88 7.75 0.12
N MET A 500 -7.26 7.54 -1.05
CA MET A 500 -7.68 6.49 -1.98
C MET A 500 -6.60 5.44 -2.26
N ASN A 501 -7.06 4.22 -2.49
CA ASN A 501 -6.29 3.11 -3.04
C ASN A 501 -7.12 2.44 -4.16
N PRO A 502 -6.51 1.65 -5.07
CA PRO A 502 -7.24 1.06 -6.19
C PRO A 502 -8.47 0.24 -5.81
N HIS A 503 -8.45 -0.46 -4.67
CA HIS A 503 -9.60 -1.25 -4.24
C HIS A 503 -10.75 -0.38 -3.73
N LEU A 504 -10.44 0.76 -3.11
CA LEU A 504 -11.43 1.69 -2.57
C LEU A 504 -12.27 2.38 -3.66
N PHE A 505 -11.76 2.52 -4.90
CA PHE A 505 -12.54 3.06 -6.02
C PHE A 505 -13.87 2.32 -6.20
N ARG A 506 -13.83 0.98 -6.18
CA ARG A 506 -15.03 0.15 -6.33
C ARG A 506 -16.09 0.46 -5.27
N HIS A 507 -15.66 0.68 -4.03
CA HIS A 507 -16.58 1.08 -2.96
C HIS A 507 -17.03 2.53 -3.07
N ALA A 508 -16.15 3.44 -3.48
CA ALA A 508 -16.50 4.85 -3.64
C ALA A 508 -17.55 5.05 -4.75
N ILE A 509 -17.37 4.42 -5.91
CA ILE A 509 -18.31 4.49 -7.04
C ILE A 509 -19.65 3.89 -6.65
N ALA A 510 -19.64 2.71 -6.00
CA ALA A 510 -20.86 2.09 -5.51
C ALA A 510 -21.60 3.01 -4.53
N LYS A 511 -20.91 3.57 -3.54
CA LYS A 511 -21.48 4.53 -2.58
C LYS A 511 -22.09 5.74 -3.29
N ILE A 512 -21.32 6.40 -4.15
CA ILE A 512 -21.76 7.62 -4.85
C ILE A 512 -22.99 7.33 -5.72
N ALA A 513 -22.97 6.24 -6.49
CA ALA A 513 -24.08 5.88 -7.37
C ALA A 513 -25.34 5.49 -6.60
N VAL A 514 -25.22 4.63 -5.58
CA VAL A 514 -26.35 4.15 -4.78
C VAL A 514 -26.95 5.25 -3.91
N GLU A 515 -26.14 6.18 -3.39
CA GLU A 515 -26.67 7.30 -2.60
C GLU A 515 -27.34 8.37 -3.44
N ALA A 516 -26.95 8.49 -4.71
CA ALA A 516 -27.63 9.33 -5.69
C ALA A 516 -28.94 8.69 -6.15
N ASP A 517 -28.91 7.39 -6.45
CA ASP A 517 -30.06 6.59 -6.85
C ASP A 517 -29.99 5.17 -6.25
N PRO A 518 -30.77 4.87 -5.19
CA PRO A 518 -30.85 3.53 -4.64
C PRO A 518 -31.32 2.47 -5.63
N GLY A 519 -31.98 2.82 -6.73
CA GLY A 519 -32.33 1.87 -7.81
C GLY A 519 -31.10 1.32 -8.56
N ALA A 520 -29.94 1.95 -8.45
CA ALA A 520 -28.75 1.63 -9.24
C ALA A 520 -27.99 0.36 -8.80
N TYR A 521 -28.41 -0.36 -7.74
CA TYR A 521 -27.67 -1.52 -7.21
C TYR A 521 -27.35 -2.58 -8.27
N LEU A 522 -28.32 -2.93 -9.13
CA LEU A 522 -28.12 -3.95 -10.16
C LEU A 522 -27.10 -3.49 -11.20
N ALA A 523 -27.21 -2.23 -11.65
CA ALA A 523 -26.28 -1.63 -12.59
C ALA A 523 -24.85 -1.60 -12.02
N VAL A 524 -24.69 -1.13 -10.78
CA VAL A 524 -23.41 -1.12 -10.06
C VAL A 524 -22.86 -2.54 -9.91
N SER A 525 -23.70 -3.52 -9.54
CA SER A 525 -23.28 -4.92 -9.38
C SER A 525 -22.72 -5.50 -10.69
N ARG A 526 -23.37 -5.19 -11.83
CA ARG A 526 -22.92 -5.62 -13.17
C ARG A 526 -21.60 -4.93 -13.56
N VAL A 527 -21.51 -3.61 -13.41
CA VAL A 527 -20.27 -2.84 -13.69
C VAL A 527 -19.09 -3.38 -12.87
N LEU A 528 -19.33 -3.71 -11.60
CA LEU A 528 -18.29 -4.23 -10.73
C LEU A 528 -17.97 -5.72 -10.97
N GLY A 529 -18.78 -6.44 -11.76
CA GLY A 529 -18.58 -7.86 -12.01
C GLY A 529 -18.70 -8.70 -10.74
N HIS A 530 -19.70 -8.39 -9.91
CA HIS A 530 -20.07 -9.20 -8.74
C HIS A 530 -20.95 -10.37 -9.16
N THR A 531 -20.68 -11.57 -8.64
CA THR A 531 -21.44 -12.79 -8.96
C THR A 531 -22.77 -12.88 -8.22
N THR A 532 -22.88 -12.23 -7.06
CA THR A 532 -24.09 -12.20 -6.25
C THR A 532 -24.39 -10.77 -5.77
N LEU A 533 -25.68 -10.44 -5.66
CA LEU A 533 -26.12 -9.17 -5.09
C LEU A 533 -25.74 -9.06 -3.61
N ASP A 534 -25.68 -10.17 -2.87
CA ASP A 534 -25.15 -10.20 -1.50
C ASP A 534 -23.71 -9.69 -1.38
N THR A 535 -22.88 -9.91 -2.41
CA THR A 535 -21.52 -9.36 -2.45
C THR A 535 -21.55 -7.85 -2.65
N THR A 536 -22.54 -7.34 -3.38
CA THR A 536 -22.79 -5.90 -3.53
C THR A 536 -23.31 -5.35 -2.20
N MET A 537 -24.42 -5.86 -1.67
CA MET A 537 -25.00 -5.41 -0.40
C MET A 537 -24.01 -5.53 0.76
N GLY A 538 -23.38 -6.68 1.03
CA GLY A 538 -22.44 -6.84 2.16
C GLY A 538 -21.19 -5.95 2.10
N HIS A 539 -20.80 -5.47 0.92
CA HIS A 539 -19.67 -4.55 0.77
C HIS A 539 -20.07 -3.07 0.85
N TYR A 540 -21.36 -2.75 0.77
CA TYR A 540 -21.88 -1.37 0.70
C TYR A 540 -22.90 -1.04 1.81
N LEU A 541 -23.43 -2.06 2.50
CA LEU A 541 -24.30 -1.99 3.67
C LEU A 541 -23.67 -1.14 4.77
N GLY A 542 -24.25 0.04 4.98
CA GLY A 542 -23.93 0.92 6.11
C GLY A 542 -24.03 2.41 5.85
N THR A 543 -24.00 2.89 4.59
CA THR A 543 -24.15 4.33 4.30
C THR A 543 -25.47 4.68 3.60
N GLU A 544 -26.08 3.68 2.95
CA GLU A 544 -27.29 3.82 2.15
C GLU A 544 -28.60 3.99 2.93
N SER A 545 -28.68 3.64 4.22
CA SER A 545 -29.96 3.69 4.97
C SER A 545 -30.63 5.07 4.93
N LYS A 546 -29.84 6.15 4.96
CA LYS A 546 -30.35 7.52 4.82
C LYS A 546 -30.81 7.85 3.39
N ALA A 547 -30.13 7.30 2.37
CA ALA A 547 -30.49 7.52 0.97
C ALA A 547 -31.71 6.69 0.57
N ALA A 548 -31.80 5.45 1.04
CA ALA A 548 -32.95 4.57 0.89
C ALA A 548 -34.20 5.18 1.53
N GLY A 549 -34.10 5.70 2.76
CA GLY A 549 -35.19 6.44 3.41
C GLY A 549 -35.71 7.59 2.54
N ARG A 550 -34.81 8.49 2.11
CA ARG A 550 -35.17 9.61 1.21
C ARG A 550 -35.80 9.16 -0.12
N HIS A 551 -35.37 8.02 -0.66
CA HIS A 551 -35.92 7.49 -1.90
C HIS A 551 -37.33 6.94 -1.70
N VAL A 552 -37.55 6.17 -0.62
CA VAL A 552 -38.89 5.69 -0.24
C VAL A 552 -39.82 6.87 0.02
N ASP A 553 -39.38 7.88 0.78
CA ASP A 553 -40.18 9.09 1.04
C ASP A 553 -40.61 9.78 -0.26
N ARG A 554 -39.68 9.93 -1.23
CA ARG A 554 -39.97 10.51 -2.54
C ARG A 554 -41.03 9.70 -3.30
N LEU A 555 -40.92 8.37 -3.29
CA LEU A 555 -41.90 7.49 -3.95
C LEU A 555 -43.28 7.58 -3.29
N LEU A 556 -43.34 7.72 -1.96
CA LEU A 556 -44.58 7.92 -1.22
C LEU A 556 -45.21 9.29 -1.55
N ASP A 557 -44.41 10.35 -1.65
CA ASP A 557 -44.87 11.68 -2.07
C ASP A 557 -45.41 11.68 -3.50
N GLU A 558 -44.74 11.01 -4.43
CA GLU A 558 -45.21 10.82 -5.80
C GLU A 558 -46.52 10.03 -5.87
N ALA A 559 -46.65 8.97 -5.08
CA ALA A 559 -47.89 8.19 -4.98
C ALA A 559 -49.05 9.04 -4.43
N LYS A 560 -48.79 9.85 -3.40
CA LYS A 560 -49.76 10.80 -2.82
C LYS A 560 -50.20 11.85 -3.84
N ALA A 561 -49.27 12.37 -4.64
CA ALA A 561 -49.55 13.34 -5.70
C ALA A 561 -50.38 12.73 -6.85
N LYS A 562 -50.16 11.45 -7.21
CA LYS A 562 -50.97 10.75 -8.20
C LYS A 562 -52.39 10.44 -7.71
N ALA A 563 -52.52 9.98 -6.46
CA ALA A 563 -53.82 9.69 -5.85
C ALA A 563 -54.72 10.94 -5.74
N SER A 564 -54.13 12.11 -5.48
CA SER A 564 -54.86 13.38 -5.42
C SER A 564 -55.29 13.90 -6.81
N LYS A 565 -54.60 13.52 -7.89
CA LYS A 565 -54.99 13.85 -9.28
C LYS A 565 -56.08 12.93 -9.83
N GLY A 566 -56.21 11.70 -9.34
CA GLY A 566 -57.25 10.75 -9.75
C GLY A 566 -58.63 10.97 -9.09
N LYS A 567 -58.76 11.96 -8.21
CA LYS A 567 -60.02 12.37 -7.57
C LYS A 567 -60.69 13.59 -8.25
N ARG A 568 -60.27 13.94 -9.47
CA ARG A 568 -60.91 14.98 -10.29
C ARG A 568 -61.63 14.36 -11.47
#